data_AF-A0A378A102-F1
#
_entry.id   AF-A0A378A102-F1
#
_cell.length_a   1.000
_cell.length_b   1.000
_cell.length_c   1.000
_cell.angle_alpha   90.00
_cell.angle_beta   90.00
_cell.angle_gamma   90.00
#
_symmetry.space_group_name_H-M   'P 1'
#
loop_
_entity.id
_entity.type
_entity.pdbx_description
1 polymer ?
#
loop_
_entity_poly.entity_id
_entity_poly.type
_entity_poly.pdbx_seq_one_letter_code
_entity_poly.pdbx_strand_id
1 'polypeptide(L)'
;MIYLTSQWFPQQNRASIMGLFYMGAPLALTLGSPLSGALLEMHGFMGHPGWFWMFVIEGLFAVAAGAFTFFWLDDSPQHARFLSAAEKQALISELAREEEKKIASRLSDALRNGRVWQLALIYLTIQVAVYGLIFFLPTQVAALLGTKVASLPRW
;
A
#
# COMPACT_ATOMS: atom_id res chain seq x y z
N MET A 1 5.52 -5.39 5.01
CA MET A 1 4.12 -5.80 5.21
C MET A 1 4.00 -7.28 5.58
N ILE A 2 4.45 -8.22 4.74
CA ILE A 2 4.31 -9.67 4.97
C ILE A 2 4.82 -10.13 6.35
N TYR A 3 5.99 -9.64 6.81
CA TYR A 3 6.53 -10.01 8.12
C TYR A 3 5.58 -9.64 9.27
N LEU A 4 5.15 -8.37 9.33
CA LEU A 4 4.23 -7.86 10.35
C LEU A 4 2.87 -8.59 10.31
N THR A 5 2.31 -8.80 9.12
CA THR A 5 1.01 -9.50 8.98
C THR A 5 1.14 -11.00 9.26
N SER A 6 2.33 -11.59 9.09
CA SER A 6 2.57 -13.00 9.41
C SER A 6 2.63 -13.26 10.93
N GLN A 7 3.13 -12.29 11.70
CA GLN A 7 3.25 -12.40 13.15
C GLN A 7 1.96 -12.03 13.90
N TRP A 8 1.05 -11.29 13.25
CA TRP A 8 -0.18 -10.79 13.87
C TRP A 8 -1.46 -11.51 13.46
N PHE A 9 -1.49 -12.18 12.31
CA PHE A 9 -2.74 -12.74 11.76
C PHE A 9 -2.60 -14.21 11.34
N PRO A 10 -3.59 -15.07 11.63
CA PRO A 10 -3.67 -16.43 11.11
C PRO A 10 -3.73 -16.46 9.58
N GLN A 11 -3.21 -17.52 8.96
CA GLN A 11 -3.10 -17.68 7.51
C GLN A 11 -4.43 -17.49 6.76
N GLN A 12 -5.56 -17.86 7.39
CA GLN A 12 -6.90 -17.70 6.82
C GLN A 12 -7.34 -16.23 6.69
N ASN A 13 -6.92 -15.36 7.62
CA ASN A 13 -7.35 -13.96 7.64
C ASN A 13 -6.33 -13.02 6.98
N ARG A 14 -5.09 -13.49 6.75
CA ARG A 14 -4.03 -12.70 6.10
C ARG A 14 -4.44 -12.17 4.73
N ALA A 15 -5.15 -12.95 3.92
CA ALA A 15 -5.54 -12.55 2.56
C ALA A 15 -6.55 -11.39 2.56
N SER A 16 -7.58 -11.45 3.41
CA SER A 16 -8.58 -10.37 3.52
C SER A 16 -7.97 -9.07 4.06
N ILE A 17 -7.09 -9.16 5.05
CA ILE A 17 -6.44 -7.98 5.63
C ILE A 17 -5.45 -7.36 4.64
N MET A 18 -4.68 -8.18 3.93
CA MET A 18 -3.85 -7.71 2.80
C MET A 18 -4.72 -7.02 1.75
N GLY A 19 -5.86 -7.59 1.38
CA GLY A 19 -6.82 -6.98 0.47
C GLY A 19 -7.27 -5.59 0.93
N LEU A 20 -7.64 -5.45 2.20
CA LEU A 20 -8.02 -4.15 2.79
C LEU A 20 -6.87 -3.13 2.75
N PHE A 21 -5.64 -3.55 3.07
CA PHE A 21 -4.46 -2.70 2.96
C PHE A 21 -4.19 -2.28 1.51
N TYR A 22 -4.31 -3.20 0.56
CA TYR A 22 -4.15 -2.90 -0.86
C TYR A 22 -5.25 -1.98 -1.38
N MET A 23 -6.47 -2.02 -0.82
CA MET A 23 -7.54 -1.06 -1.13
C MET A 23 -7.26 0.34 -0.58
N GLY A 24 -6.37 0.49 0.41
CA GLY A 24 -5.97 1.80 0.92
C GLY A 24 -5.36 2.70 -0.14
N ALA A 25 -4.52 2.17 -1.02
CA ALA A 25 -3.89 2.93 -2.11
C ALA A 25 -4.89 3.52 -3.12
N PRO A 26 -5.79 2.74 -3.75
CA PRO A 26 -6.79 3.29 -4.66
C PRO A 26 -7.77 4.22 -3.95
N LEU A 27 -8.18 3.94 -2.70
CA LEU A 27 -9.02 4.86 -1.93
C LEU A 27 -8.32 6.20 -1.68
N ALA A 28 -7.04 6.18 -1.29
CA ALA A 28 -6.23 7.37 -1.11
C ALA A 28 -6.07 8.16 -2.42
N LEU A 29 -5.92 7.48 -3.56
CA LEU A 29 -5.88 8.14 -4.86
C LEU A 29 -7.23 8.78 -5.22
N THR A 30 -8.35 8.06 -5.03
CA THR A 30 -9.69 8.55 -5.34
C THR A 30 -10.10 9.74 -4.48
N LEU A 31 -9.71 9.78 -3.21
CA LEU A 31 -10.02 10.89 -2.31
C LEU A 31 -8.97 12.01 -2.37
N GLY A 32 -7.70 11.64 -2.54
CA GLY A 32 -6.57 12.56 -2.60
C GLY A 32 -6.63 13.45 -3.83
N SER A 33 -7.01 12.93 -5.00
CA SER A 33 -7.01 13.74 -6.23
C SER A 33 -7.99 14.93 -6.20
N PRO A 34 -9.26 14.80 -5.75
CA PRO A 34 -10.14 15.96 -5.54
C PRO A 34 -9.67 16.88 -4.42
N LEU A 35 -9.15 16.32 -3.33
CA LEU A 35 -8.66 17.09 -2.19
C LEU A 35 -7.47 17.98 -2.57
N SER A 36 -6.46 17.40 -3.22
CA SER A 36 -5.31 18.14 -3.74
C SER A 36 -5.73 19.18 -4.78
N GLY A 37 -6.71 18.86 -5.63
CA GLY A 37 -7.30 19.81 -6.58
C GLY A 37 -7.91 21.04 -5.89
N ALA A 38 -8.74 20.83 -4.86
CA ALA A 38 -9.32 21.91 -4.06
C ALA A 38 -8.27 22.74 -3.32
N LEU A 39 -7.20 22.12 -2.83
CA LEU A 39 -6.10 22.83 -2.16
C LEU A 39 -5.28 23.69 -3.14
N LEU A 40 -5.12 23.25 -4.38
CA LEU A 40 -4.47 24.04 -5.43
C LEU A 40 -5.26 25.31 -5.79
N GLU A 41 -6.59 25.31 -5.63
CA GLU A 41 -7.45 26.48 -5.82
C GLU A 41 -7.29 27.55 -4.73
N MET A 42 -6.66 27.24 -3.59
CA MET A 42 -6.33 28.20 -2.52
C MET A 42 -5.17 29.15 -2.87
N HIS A 43 -4.96 29.41 -4.17
CA HIS A 43 -3.90 30.28 -4.67
C HIS A 43 -4.12 31.73 -4.21
N GLY A 44 -3.12 32.34 -3.57
CA GLY A 44 -3.19 33.71 -3.05
C GLY A 44 -3.68 33.81 -1.60
N PHE A 45 -4.06 32.69 -0.96
CA PHE A 45 -4.32 32.66 0.47
C PHE A 45 -3.00 32.92 1.25
N MET A 46 -2.98 34.00 2.04
CA MET A 46 -1.78 34.56 2.69
C MET A 46 -0.61 34.88 1.72
N GLY A 47 -0.88 35.12 0.43
CA GLY A 47 0.16 35.46 -0.55
C GLY A 47 1.04 34.28 -0.98
N HIS A 48 0.69 33.05 -0.61
CA HIS A 48 1.40 31.84 -1.01
C HIS A 48 0.73 31.09 -2.17
N PRO A 49 1.49 30.35 -2.99
CA PRO A 49 0.93 29.49 -4.02
C PRO A 49 0.10 28.33 -3.43
N GLY A 50 -0.97 27.89 -4.10
CA GLY A 50 -1.81 26.78 -3.63
C GLY A 50 -1.06 25.46 -3.39
N TRP A 51 0.03 25.19 -4.15
CA TRP A 51 0.86 23.99 -3.93
C TRP A 51 1.52 23.99 -2.54
N PHE A 52 1.84 25.15 -1.98
CA PHE A 52 2.41 25.25 -0.62
C PHE A 52 1.40 24.75 0.41
N TRP A 53 0.15 25.20 0.31
CA TRP A 53 -0.94 24.78 1.20
C TRP A 53 -1.27 23.31 1.06
N MET A 54 -1.19 22.76 -0.16
CA MET A 54 -1.33 21.33 -0.41
C MET A 54 -0.31 20.52 0.42
N PHE A 55 0.99 20.82 0.30
CA PHE A 55 2.01 20.11 1.07
C PHE A 55 1.93 20.36 2.57
N VAL A 56 1.59 21.57 3.02
CA VAL A 56 1.49 21.87 4.44
C VAL A 56 0.33 21.11 5.06
N ILE A 57 -0.86 21.14 4.45
CA ILE A 57 -2.06 20.51 5.01
C ILE A 57 -1.96 18.98 4.91
N GLU A 58 -1.61 18.44 3.73
CA GLU A 58 -1.46 17.00 3.55
C GLU A 58 -0.27 16.46 4.36
N GLY A 59 0.84 17.20 4.40
CA GLY A 59 2.01 16.85 5.20
C GLY A 59 1.71 16.85 6.69
N LEU A 60 0.99 17.86 7.19
CA LEU A 60 0.57 17.90 8.59
C LEU A 60 -0.37 16.72 8.92
N PHE A 61 -1.30 16.39 8.03
CA PHE A 61 -2.18 15.24 8.19
C PHE A 61 -1.39 13.92 8.23
N ALA A 62 -0.41 13.76 7.35
CA ALA A 62 0.48 12.59 7.32
C ALA A 62 1.33 12.48 8.60
N VAL A 63 1.88 13.60 9.09
CA VAL A 63 2.66 13.63 10.34
C VAL A 63 1.76 13.30 11.53
N ALA A 64 0.55 13.85 11.59
CA ALA A 64 -0.42 13.54 12.64
C ALA A 64 -0.80 12.05 12.62
N ALA A 65 -1.08 11.49 11.44
CA ALA A 65 -1.35 10.07 11.29
C ALA A 65 -0.14 9.20 11.68
N GLY A 66 1.07 9.63 11.35
CA GLY A 66 2.31 8.97 11.73
C GLY A 66 2.53 8.97 13.25
N ALA A 67 2.37 10.12 13.90
CA ALA A 67 2.46 10.24 15.35
C ALA A 67 1.38 9.40 16.06
N PHE A 68 0.15 9.44 15.55
CA PHE A 68 -0.94 8.62 16.06
C PHE A 68 -0.66 7.12 15.95
N THR A 69 -0.19 6.68 14.78
CA THR A 69 0.21 5.29 14.57
C THR A 69 1.36 4.91 15.50
N PHE A 70 2.33 5.78 15.71
CA PHE A 70 3.44 5.54 16.63
C PHE A 70 2.98 5.34 18.08
N PHE A 71 1.99 6.11 18.55
CA PHE A 71 1.49 5.96 19.93
C PHE A 71 0.49 4.82 20.11
N TRP A 72 -0.25 4.46 19.06
CA TRP A 72 -1.35 3.50 19.16
C TRP A 72 -1.04 2.10 18.62
N LEU A 73 -0.10 1.99 17.68
CA LEU A 73 0.29 0.70 17.12
C LEU A 73 1.26 0.01 18.08
N ASP A 74 0.73 -0.95 18.85
CA ASP A 74 1.57 -1.84 19.64
C ASP A 74 2.34 -2.79 18.71
N ASP A 75 3.64 -2.97 18.93
CA ASP A 75 4.53 -3.73 18.02
C ASP A 75 4.37 -5.26 18.09
N SER A 76 3.78 -5.78 19.17
CA SER A 76 3.61 -7.23 19.34
C SER A 76 2.23 -7.64 19.89
N PRO A 77 1.67 -8.79 19.45
CA PRO A 77 0.36 -9.29 19.93
C PRO A 77 0.32 -9.46 21.45
N GLN A 78 1.47 -9.75 22.07
CA GLN A 78 1.63 -9.89 23.52
C GLN A 78 1.35 -8.57 24.26
N HIS A 79 1.75 -7.44 23.68
CA HIS A 79 1.60 -6.11 24.25
C HIS A 79 0.35 -5.37 23.74
N ALA A 80 -0.43 -5.98 22.84
CA ALA A 80 -1.62 -5.38 22.25
C ALA A 80 -2.60 -4.89 23.33
N ARG A 81 -2.78 -3.58 23.46
CA ARG A 81 -3.67 -2.98 24.47
C ARG A 81 -5.15 -3.13 24.10
N PHE A 82 -5.45 -3.41 22.84
CA PHE A 82 -6.82 -3.58 22.35
C PHE A 82 -7.40 -5.00 22.52
N LEU A 83 -6.57 -5.99 22.86
CA LEU A 83 -6.99 -7.39 23.02
C LEU A 83 -7.13 -7.77 24.50
N SER A 84 -8.20 -8.49 24.83
CA SER A 84 -8.34 -9.11 26.15
C SER A 84 -7.31 -10.24 26.36
N ALA A 85 -7.03 -10.59 27.61
CA ALA A 85 -6.06 -11.65 27.93
C ALA A 85 -6.43 -13.00 27.29
N ALA A 86 -7.73 -13.31 27.18
CA ALA A 86 -8.22 -14.53 26.54
C ALA A 86 -7.96 -14.52 25.02
N GLU A 87 -8.21 -13.39 24.35
CA GLU A 87 -7.97 -13.25 22.90
C GLU A 87 -6.47 -13.28 22.57
N LYS A 88 -5.63 -12.67 23.40
CA LYS A 88 -4.17 -12.77 23.28
C LYS A 88 -3.71 -14.21 23.33
N GLN A 89 -4.16 -14.97 24.33
CA GLN A 89 -3.77 -16.36 24.51
C GLN A 89 -4.24 -17.23 23.34
N ALA A 90 -5.47 -17.04 22.87
CA ALA A 90 -6.01 -17.74 21.71
C ALA A 90 -5.18 -17.44 20.45
N LEU A 91 -4.89 -16.16 20.18
CA LEU A 91 -4.10 -15.75 19.01
C LEU A 91 -2.67 -16.31 19.04
N ILE A 92 -1.99 -16.22 20.18
CA ILE A 92 -0.63 -16.76 20.36
C ILE A 92 -0.63 -18.29 20.16
N SER A 93 -1.62 -18.99 20.70
CA SER A 93 -1.71 -20.45 20.56
C SER A 93 -1.94 -20.90 19.11
N GLU A 94 -2.76 -20.18 18.35
CA GLU A 94 -3.01 -20.50 16.94
C GLU A 94 -1.79 -20.16 16.07
N LEU A 95 -1.11 -19.04 16.33
CA LEU A 95 0.16 -18.68 15.67
C LEU A 95 1.24 -19.74 15.91
N ALA A 96 1.41 -20.21 17.15
CA ALA A 96 2.37 -21.26 17.49
C ALA A 96 2.05 -22.58 16.77
N ARG A 97 0.76 -22.94 16.69
CA ARG A 97 0.30 -24.14 15.97
C ARG A 97 0.53 -24.06 14.46
N GLU A 98 0.38 -22.87 13.86
CA GLU A 98 0.75 -22.64 12.45
C GLU A 98 2.26 -22.72 12.23
N GLU A 99 3.06 -22.23 13.17
CA GLU A 99 4.52 -22.24 13.09
C GLU A 99 5.09 -23.66 13.18
N GLU A 100 4.52 -24.53 14.04
CA GLU A 100 4.86 -25.96 14.08
C GLU A 100 4.52 -26.71 12.78
N LYS A 101 3.45 -26.30 12.10
CA LYS A 101 3.05 -26.87 10.79
C LYS A 101 3.87 -26.34 9.61
N LYS A 102 4.57 -25.21 9.77
CA LYS A 102 5.50 -24.71 8.76
C LYS A 102 6.73 -25.61 8.76
N ILE A 103 6.67 -26.68 7.96
CA ILE A 103 7.85 -27.43 7.54
C ILE A 103 8.81 -26.38 6.96
N ALA A 104 9.95 -26.18 7.63
CA ALA A 104 10.97 -25.21 7.27
C ALA A 104 11.48 -25.51 5.85
N SER A 105 10.78 -24.95 4.87
CA SER A 105 11.09 -25.10 3.46
C SER A 105 12.32 -24.25 3.23
N ARG A 106 13.45 -24.89 2.90
CA ARG A 106 14.67 -24.15 2.60
C ARG A 106 14.38 -23.29 1.38
N LEU A 107 14.98 -22.10 1.31
CA LEU A 107 14.88 -21.22 0.14
C LEU A 107 15.22 -21.96 -1.17
N SER A 108 16.14 -22.93 -1.10
CA SER A 108 16.48 -23.85 -2.20
C SER A 108 15.31 -24.70 -2.68
N ASP A 109 14.43 -25.13 -1.77
CA ASP A 109 13.27 -25.98 -2.09
C ASP A 109 12.17 -25.15 -2.76
N ALA A 110 12.04 -23.88 -2.37
CA ALA A 110 11.16 -22.94 -3.06
C ALA A 110 11.64 -22.66 -4.50
N LEU A 111 12.95 -22.46 -4.71
CA LEU A 111 13.54 -22.22 -6.04
C LEU A 111 13.48 -23.45 -6.96
N ARG A 112 13.47 -24.67 -6.39
CA ARG A 112 13.34 -25.92 -7.14
C ARG A 112 11.88 -26.33 -7.41
N ASN A 113 10.91 -25.61 -6.84
CA ASN A 113 9.50 -25.93 -7.00
C ASN A 113 8.94 -25.32 -8.30
N GLY A 114 8.55 -26.18 -9.25
CA GLY A 114 7.97 -25.74 -10.52
C GLY A 114 6.70 -24.89 -10.38
N ARG A 115 5.91 -25.06 -9.30
CA ARG A 115 4.74 -24.22 -9.03
C ARG A 115 5.13 -22.78 -8.70
N VAL A 116 6.27 -22.56 -8.05
CA VAL A 116 6.78 -21.21 -7.75
C VAL A 116 7.13 -20.49 -9.04
N TRP A 117 7.77 -21.17 -9.99
CA TRP A 117 8.07 -20.60 -11.30
C TRP A 117 6.83 -20.31 -12.14
N GLN A 118 5.81 -21.17 -12.10
CA GLN A 118 4.53 -20.90 -12.77
C GLN A 118 3.85 -19.65 -12.18
N LEU A 119 3.78 -19.53 -10.85
CA LEU A 119 3.23 -18.35 -10.20
C LEU A 119 4.06 -17.09 -10.50
N ALA A 120 5.39 -17.21 -10.52
CA ALA A 120 6.29 -16.12 -10.86
C ALA A 120 6.07 -15.63 -12.32
N LEU A 121 5.89 -16.56 -13.26
CA LEU A 121 5.65 -16.22 -14.67
C LEU A 121 4.29 -15.54 -14.86
N ILE A 122 3.24 -16.05 -14.19
CA ILE A 122 1.92 -15.41 -14.19
C ILE A 122 2.02 -13.99 -13.64
N TYR A 123 2.69 -13.82 -12.48
CA TYR A 123 2.88 -12.51 -11.87
C TYR A 123 3.68 -11.55 -12.77
N LEU A 124 4.74 -12.05 -13.42
CA LEU A 124 5.52 -11.28 -14.38
C LEU A 124 4.67 -10.81 -15.55
N THR A 125 3.83 -11.68 -16.10
CA THR A 125 2.93 -11.34 -17.21
C THR A 125 1.93 -10.26 -16.81
N ILE A 126 1.36 -10.37 -15.61
CA ILE A 126 0.47 -9.35 -15.05
C ILE A 126 1.20 -8.02 -14.92
N GLN A 127 2.42 -7.99 -14.37
CA GLN A 127 3.18 -6.75 -14.18
C GLN A 127 3.56 -6.10 -15.52
N VAL A 128 3.98 -6.89 -16.51
CA VAL A 128 4.28 -6.39 -17.86
C VAL A 128 3.03 -5.74 -18.47
N ALA A 129 1.86 -6.36 -18.33
CA ALA A 129 0.61 -5.80 -18.83
C ALA A 129 0.21 -4.51 -18.09
N VAL A 130 0.33 -4.48 -16.76
CA VAL A 130 0.01 -3.31 -15.92
C VAL A 130 0.89 -2.13 -16.28
N TYR A 131 2.22 -2.31 -16.31
CA TYR A 131 3.13 -1.23 -16.66
C TYR A 131 3.02 -0.82 -18.12
N GLY A 132 2.81 -1.78 -19.03
CA GLY A 132 2.51 -1.48 -20.43
C GLY A 132 1.29 -0.56 -20.54
N LEU A 133 0.22 -0.85 -19.81
CA LEU A 133 -0.96 0.00 -19.80
C LEU A 133 -0.66 1.40 -19.21
N ILE A 134 0.05 1.48 -18.08
CA ILE A 134 0.37 2.75 -17.41
C ILE A 134 1.24 3.66 -18.29
N PHE A 135 2.24 3.13 -18.99
CA PHE A 135 3.13 3.93 -19.83
C PHE A 135 2.51 4.31 -21.18
N PHE A 136 1.76 3.40 -21.80
CA PHE A 136 1.23 3.63 -23.14
C PHE A 136 -0.11 4.37 -23.13
N LEU A 137 -0.96 4.24 -22.09
CA LEU A 137 -2.24 4.95 -22.01
C LEU A 137 -2.11 6.47 -22.20
N PRO A 138 -1.22 7.19 -21.47
CA PRO A 138 -1.07 8.63 -21.64
C PRO A 138 -0.72 9.03 -23.07
N THR A 139 0.19 8.28 -23.71
CA THR A 139 0.62 8.55 -25.10
C THR A 139 -0.49 8.29 -26.13
N GLN A 140 -1.28 7.23 -25.94
CA GLN A 140 -2.37 6.88 -26.86
C GLN A 140 -3.56 7.84 -26.72
N VAL A 141 -3.92 8.21 -25.48
CA VAL A 141 -4.97 9.19 -25.22
C VAL A 141 -4.59 10.56 -25.79
N ALA A 142 -3.33 10.98 -25.63
CA ALA A 142 -2.82 12.20 -26.25
C ALA A 142 -2.89 12.17 -27.79
N ALA A 143 -2.53 11.03 -28.41
CA ALA A 143 -2.61 10.86 -29.86
C ALA A 143 -4.05 10.94 -30.39
N LEU A 144 -5.01 10.35 -29.67
CA LEU A 144 -6.43 10.36 -30.03
C LEU A 144 -7.11 11.73 -29.83
N LEU A 145 -6.71 12.48 -28.79
CA LEU A 145 -7.26 13.81 -28.50
C LEU A 145 -6.63 14.94 -29.33
N GLY A 146 -5.62 14.65 -30.17
CA GLY A 146 -4.96 15.64 -31.03
C GLY A 146 -4.22 16.76 -30.27
N THR A 147 -4.07 16.64 -28.95
CA THR A 147 -3.38 17.62 -28.12
C THR A 147 -1.92 17.20 -27.98
N LYS A 148 -1.02 17.95 -28.62
CA LYS A 148 0.43 17.79 -28.44
C LYS A 148 0.76 17.92 -26.95
N VAL A 149 1.16 16.81 -26.34
CA VAL A 149 1.76 16.81 -25.01
C VAL A 149 3.07 17.60 -25.11
N ALA A 150 3.17 18.63 -24.27
CA ALA A 150 4.36 19.46 -24.03
C ALA A 150 4.87 20.28 -25.23
N SER A 151 4.36 21.52 -25.38
CA SER A 151 5.25 22.61 -25.75
C SER A 151 6.26 22.79 -24.60
N LEU A 152 7.45 22.23 -24.78
CA LEU A 152 8.63 22.48 -23.94
C LEU A 152 8.75 23.99 -23.66
N PRO A 153 9.02 24.43 -22.41
CA PRO A 153 9.36 25.81 -22.15
C PRO A 153 10.68 26.10 -22.89
N ARG A 154 10.62 26.95 -23.91
CA ARG A 154 11.81 27.52 -24.52
C ARG A 154 12.32 28.58 -23.55
N TRP A 155 13.49 28.31 -22.99
CA TRP A 155 14.33 29.26 -22.26
C TRP A 155 14.42 30.60 -22.98
#